data_AF-A0ABD0UCV6-F1
#
_entry.id   AF-A0ABD0UCV6-F1
#
_cell.length_a   1.000
_cell.length_b   1.000
_cell.length_c   1.000
_cell.angle_alpha   90.00
_cell.angle_beta   90.00
_cell.angle_gamma   90.00
#
_symmetry.space_group_name_H-M   'P 1'
#
loop_
_entity.id
_entity.type
_entity.pdbx_description
1 polymer ?
#
loop_
_entity_poly.entity_id
_entity_poly.type
_entity_poly.pdbx_seq_one_letter_code
_entity_poly.pdbx_strand_id
1 'polypeptide(L)'
;MIIYLEACEFGSIFEGFLPENISIYATTSNAVEGIWGIYCPRGSPSSSSEYWTYLGDLYNISWMKDRSRKGHQFIIRIIMVLISCNMVKKKTSVHNTYNHGSHVMQYGELDINEEKLFKYIDSNPINELYFY
;
A
#
# COMPACT_ATOMS: atom_id res chain seq x y z
N MET A 1 7.34 14.50 -1.12
CA MET A 1 7.35 13.34 -2.07
C MET A 1 6.94 12.10 -1.29
N ILE A 2 6.19 11.17 -1.91
CA ILE A 2 5.81 9.89 -1.29
C ILE A 2 6.38 8.73 -2.10
N ILE A 3 6.97 7.75 -1.42
CA ILE A 3 7.51 6.53 -1.99
C ILE A 3 6.75 5.33 -1.39
N TYR A 4 6.04 4.58 -2.24
CA TYR A 4 5.51 3.27 -1.91
C TYR A 4 6.44 2.22 -2.53
N LEU A 5 7.03 1.37 -1.70
CA LEU A 5 8.03 0.42 -2.16
C LEU A 5 7.73 -0.99 -1.65
N GLU A 6 7.66 -1.94 -2.57
CA GLU A 6 7.51 -3.36 -2.28
C GLU A 6 8.82 -4.09 -2.60
N ALA A 7 9.42 -4.69 -1.58
CA ALA A 7 10.50 -5.64 -1.72
C ALA A 7 10.71 -6.40 -0.40
N CYS A 8 11.29 -7.60 -0.48
CA CYS A 8 11.68 -8.36 0.71
C CYS A 8 12.74 -7.59 1.50
N GLU A 9 12.62 -7.58 2.84
CA GLU A 9 13.64 -7.03 3.76
C GLU A 9 14.03 -5.54 3.50
N PHE A 10 13.22 -4.79 2.77
CA PHE A 10 13.61 -3.48 2.22
C PHE A 10 13.50 -2.32 3.22
N GLY A 11 12.97 -2.56 4.42
CA GLY A 11 13.12 -1.62 5.54
C GLY A 11 14.57 -1.21 5.75
N SER A 12 15.51 -2.13 5.50
CA SER A 12 16.97 -1.90 5.59
C SER A 12 17.51 -0.79 4.68
N ILE A 13 16.80 -0.43 3.61
CA ILE A 13 17.22 0.63 2.67
C ILE A 13 16.97 2.02 3.25
N PHE A 14 15.95 2.14 4.10
CA PHE A 14 15.58 3.41 4.72
C PHE A 14 16.03 3.49 6.18
N GLU A 15 16.12 2.36 6.88
CA GLU A 15 16.55 2.29 8.27
C GLU A 15 17.99 2.80 8.42
N GLY A 16 18.15 3.94 9.10
CA GLY A 16 19.44 4.61 9.29
C GLY A 16 19.96 5.41 8.09
N PHE A 17 19.26 5.38 6.94
CA PHE A 17 19.70 6.07 5.72
C PHE A 17 18.77 7.19 5.26
N LEU A 18 17.45 7.04 5.45
CA LEU A 18 16.49 8.06 5.01
C LEU A 18 16.35 9.15 6.08
N PRO A 19 16.82 10.39 5.84
CA PRO A 19 16.68 11.47 6.79
C PRO A 19 15.22 11.91 6.93
N GLU A 20 14.87 12.43 8.11
CA GLU A 20 13.49 12.86 8.42
C GLU A 20 13.18 14.30 7.98
N ASN A 21 14.13 15.02 7.37
CA ASN A 21 14.05 16.45 7.09
C ASN A 21 14.27 16.84 5.62
N ILE A 22 13.92 15.95 4.69
CA ILE A 22 14.12 16.15 3.23
C ILE A 22 12.82 16.11 2.43
N SER A 23 11.66 16.21 3.09
CA SER A 23 10.33 16.19 2.47
C SER A 23 10.03 14.93 1.68
N ILE A 24 10.56 13.79 2.15
CA ILE A 24 10.31 12.46 1.61
C ILE A 24 9.67 11.60 2.70
N TYR A 25 8.53 11.01 2.38
CA TYR A 25 7.90 9.97 3.16
C TYR A 25 7.97 8.65 2.38
N ALA A 26 8.35 7.57 3.04
CA ALA A 26 8.42 6.24 2.45
C ALA A 26 7.67 5.20 3.29
N THR A 27 7.05 4.23 2.63
CA THR A 27 6.45 3.07 3.28
C THR A 27 6.77 1.77 2.54
N THR A 28 7.14 0.75 3.31
CA THR A 28 7.60 -0.56 2.82
C THR A 28 7.45 -1.63 3.91
N SER A 29 7.77 -2.89 3.59
CA SER A 29 7.86 -3.99 4.55
C SER A 29 8.98 -3.78 5.58
N ASN A 30 8.95 -4.50 6.70
CA ASN A 30 10.05 -4.47 7.68
C ASN A 30 11.34 -5.09 7.10
N ALA A 31 12.49 -4.77 7.69
CA ALA A 31 13.84 -5.17 7.25
C ALA A 31 14.15 -6.68 7.36
N VAL A 32 13.24 -7.50 7.90
CA VAL A 32 13.50 -8.92 8.23
C VAL A 32 12.48 -9.88 7.60
N GLU A 33 11.38 -9.34 7.08
CA GLU A 33 10.28 -10.16 6.56
C GLU A 33 10.25 -10.13 5.03
N GLY A 34 9.98 -11.29 4.45
CA GLY A 34 9.67 -11.40 3.03
C GLY A 34 8.31 -10.77 2.69
N ILE A 35 8.11 -10.51 1.41
CA ILE A 35 6.82 -10.08 0.86
C ILE A 35 5.98 -11.27 0.42
N TRP A 36 4.67 -11.05 0.28
CA TRP A 36 3.72 -12.12 -0.06
C TRP A 36 3.10 -11.89 -1.42
N GLY A 37 3.35 -12.82 -2.34
CA GLY A 37 2.61 -12.89 -3.60
C GLY A 37 1.15 -13.32 -3.36
N ILE A 38 0.21 -12.73 -4.10
CA ILE A 38 -1.22 -13.05 -4.07
C ILE A 38 -1.72 -13.35 -5.50
N TYR A 39 -2.90 -13.96 -5.61
CA TYR A 39 -3.48 -14.43 -6.88
C TYR A 39 -2.56 -15.43 -7.59
N CYS A 40 -2.11 -16.45 -6.85
CA CYS A 40 -1.37 -17.57 -7.43
C CYS A 40 -2.32 -18.69 -7.88
N PRO A 41 -1.85 -19.57 -8.77
CA PRO A 41 -2.60 -20.74 -9.18
C PRO A 41 -2.85 -21.63 -7.95
N ARG A 42 -4.10 -22.02 -7.71
CA ARG A 42 -4.52 -22.81 -6.53
C ARG A 42 -4.33 -22.13 -5.17
N GLY A 43 -4.01 -20.83 -5.13
CA GLY A 43 -4.04 -20.03 -3.92
C GLY A 43 -5.45 -19.61 -3.51
N SER A 44 -5.57 -18.92 -2.39
CA SER A 44 -6.80 -18.24 -1.98
C SER A 44 -6.48 -16.79 -1.61
N PRO A 45 -6.96 -15.78 -2.38
CA PRO A 45 -7.74 -15.90 -3.61
C PRO A 45 -6.92 -16.41 -4.80
N SER A 46 -7.50 -17.25 -5.66
CA SER A 46 -6.83 -17.79 -6.85
C SER A 46 -6.93 -16.85 -8.06
N SER A 47 -5.94 -16.91 -8.94
CA SER A 47 -6.05 -16.42 -10.33
C SER A 47 -6.98 -17.33 -11.17
N SER A 48 -7.34 -16.89 -12.39
CA SER A 48 -7.98 -17.79 -13.36
C SER A 48 -7.05 -18.96 -13.71
N SER A 49 -7.62 -20.08 -14.12
CA SER A 49 -6.91 -21.35 -14.37
C SER A 49 -5.92 -21.30 -15.53
N GLU A 50 -5.92 -20.24 -16.34
CA GLU A 50 -4.97 -20.05 -17.43
C GLU A 50 -3.61 -19.50 -16.97
N TYR A 51 -3.54 -18.88 -15.78
CA TYR A 51 -2.29 -18.34 -15.24
C TYR A 51 -1.60 -19.37 -14.37
N TRP A 52 -0.28 -19.51 -14.59
CA TRP A 52 0.62 -20.38 -13.83
C TRP A 52 1.65 -19.60 -12.99
N THR A 53 1.36 -18.32 -12.70
CA THR A 53 2.23 -17.38 -11.98
C THR A 53 1.43 -16.54 -10.98
N TYR A 54 2.11 -15.85 -10.06
CA TYR A 54 1.51 -14.83 -9.22
C TYR A 54 1.13 -13.60 -10.06
N LEU A 55 -0.05 -13.03 -9.84
CA LEU A 55 -0.51 -11.83 -10.56
C LEU A 55 -0.28 -10.53 -9.79
N GLY A 56 0.23 -10.60 -8.56
CA GLY A 56 0.75 -9.43 -7.87
C GLY A 56 1.14 -9.72 -6.44
N ASP A 57 1.45 -8.65 -5.72
CA ASP A 57 1.96 -8.70 -4.35
C ASP A 57 0.94 -8.13 -3.37
N LEU A 58 0.92 -8.67 -2.16
CA LEU A 58 -0.06 -8.36 -1.14
C LEU A 58 -0.03 -6.88 -0.77
N TYR A 59 1.14 -6.27 -0.58
CA TYR A 59 1.26 -4.83 -0.31
C TYR A 59 0.78 -4.01 -1.50
N ASN A 60 1.27 -4.34 -2.70
CA ASN A 60 0.96 -3.61 -3.93
C ASN A 60 -0.54 -3.59 -4.23
N ILE A 61 -1.17 -4.76 -4.13
CA ILE A 61 -2.61 -4.90 -4.34
C ILE A 61 -3.39 -4.26 -3.19
N SER A 62 -2.88 -4.31 -1.96
CA SER A 62 -3.54 -3.70 -0.79
C SER A 62 -3.73 -2.19 -0.95
N TRP A 63 -2.73 -1.49 -1.51
CA TRP A 63 -2.85 -0.07 -1.79
C TRP A 63 -3.64 0.21 -3.07
N MET A 64 -3.34 -0.46 -4.20
CA MET A 64 -3.99 -0.18 -5.49
C MET A 64 -5.50 -0.47 -5.48
N LYS A 65 -5.89 -1.62 -4.94
CA LYS A 65 -7.29 -2.05 -4.92
C LYS A 65 -8.13 -1.17 -4.01
N ASP A 66 -7.52 -0.59 -2.98
CA ASP A 66 -8.19 0.39 -2.12
C ASP A 66 -8.55 1.67 -2.88
N ARG A 67 -7.67 2.11 -3.78
CA ARG A 67 -7.82 3.35 -4.56
C ARG A 67 -8.71 3.18 -5.78
N SER A 68 -8.69 2.00 -6.40
CA SER A 68 -9.46 1.69 -7.61
C SER A 68 -10.95 1.37 -7.32
N ARG A 69 -11.32 1.15 -6.06
CA ARG A 69 -12.70 0.77 -5.70
C ARG A 69 -13.67 1.92 -5.97
N LYS A 70 -14.75 1.65 -6.72
CA LYS A 70 -15.84 2.61 -6.94
C LYS A 70 -16.35 3.15 -5.60
N GLY A 71 -16.46 4.47 -5.47
CA GLY A 71 -16.81 5.18 -4.22
C GLY A 71 -15.62 5.60 -3.35
N HIS A 72 -14.45 4.96 -3.48
CA HIS A 72 -13.24 5.38 -2.74
C HIS A 72 -12.52 6.57 -3.39
N GLN A 73 -12.94 7.00 -4.59
CA GLN A 73 -12.39 8.18 -5.26
C GLN A 73 -12.64 9.47 -4.45
N PHE A 74 -13.84 9.63 -3.90
CA PHE A 74 -14.15 10.74 -2.99
C PHE A 74 -13.33 10.66 -1.70
N ILE A 75 -13.07 9.44 -1.22
CA ILE A 75 -12.27 9.21 -0.02
C ILE A 75 -10.82 9.72 -0.22
N ILE A 76 -10.23 9.57 -1.42
CA ILE A 76 -8.86 10.08 -1.70
C ILE A 76 -8.73 11.59 -1.44
N ARG A 77 -9.78 12.38 -1.68
CA ARG A 77 -9.78 13.85 -1.49
C ARG A 77 -9.77 14.28 -0.02
N ILE A 78 -10.24 13.42 0.88
CA ILE A 78 -10.42 13.75 2.30
C ILE A 78 -9.53 12.94 3.23
N ILE A 79 -9.01 11.80 2.77
CA ILE A 79 -8.21 10.90 3.61
C ILE A 79 -6.78 11.40 3.78
N MET A 80 -6.26 11.21 4.99
CA MET A 80 -4.86 11.52 5.32
C MET A 80 -3.92 10.39 4.89
N VAL A 81 -2.66 10.71 4.65
CA VAL A 81 -1.60 9.72 4.33
C VAL A 81 -1.48 8.68 5.44
N LEU A 82 -1.61 9.07 6.72
CA LEU A 82 -1.60 8.14 7.84
C LEU A 82 -2.68 7.06 7.74
N ILE A 83 -3.91 7.48 7.45
CA ILE A 83 -5.06 6.59 7.38
C ILE A 83 -4.89 5.64 6.19
N SER A 84 -4.39 6.16 5.05
CA SER A 84 -3.97 5.34 3.91
C SER A 84 -2.99 4.24 4.32
N CYS A 85 -1.90 4.61 5.00
CA CYS A 85 -0.88 3.66 5.43
C CYS A 85 -1.46 2.60 6.38
N ASN A 86 -2.30 2.99 7.33
CA ASN A 86 -2.92 2.06 8.28
C ASN A 86 -3.85 1.03 7.60
N MET A 87 -4.57 1.43 6.55
CA MET A 87 -5.39 0.50 5.78
C MET A 87 -4.54 -0.53 5.03
N VAL A 88 -3.43 -0.08 4.43
CA VAL A 88 -2.47 -0.98 3.77
C VAL A 88 -1.87 -1.93 4.80
N LYS A 89 -1.37 -1.39 5.93
CA LYS A 89 -0.82 -2.18 7.04
C LYS A 89 -1.77 -3.28 7.51
N LYS A 90 -3.07 -2.96 7.69
CA LYS A 90 -4.08 -3.93 8.13
C LYS A 90 -4.32 -5.06 7.12
N LYS A 91 -4.24 -4.78 5.82
CA LYS A 91 -4.43 -5.79 4.77
C LYS A 91 -3.16 -6.64 4.62
N THR A 92 -1.99 -6.01 4.57
CA THR A 92 -0.69 -6.68 4.45
C THR A 92 -0.38 -7.56 5.67
N SER A 93 -0.86 -7.20 6.87
CA SER A 93 -0.73 -8.04 8.06
C SER A 93 -1.73 -9.22 8.11
N VAL A 94 -2.55 -9.42 7.07
CA VAL A 94 -3.65 -10.38 7.05
C VAL A 94 -4.51 -10.22 8.31
N HIS A 95 -4.97 -8.99 8.54
CA HIS A 95 -5.75 -8.61 9.73
C HIS A 95 -5.05 -8.92 11.06
N ASN A 96 -3.75 -8.62 11.15
CA ASN A 96 -2.87 -8.85 12.31
C ASN A 96 -2.62 -10.32 12.66
N THR A 97 -2.96 -11.26 11.77
CA THR A 97 -2.61 -12.66 11.97
C THR A 97 -1.17 -12.94 11.52
N TYR A 98 -0.65 -12.16 10.57
CA TYR A 98 0.64 -12.34 9.91
C TYR A 98 0.85 -13.73 9.29
N ASN A 99 -0.23 -14.52 9.18
CA ASN A 99 -0.22 -15.79 8.49
C ASN A 99 -0.23 -15.51 6.99
N HIS A 100 0.94 -15.59 6.37
CA HIS A 100 1.17 -15.10 5.01
C HIS A 100 0.99 -13.58 4.86
N GLY A 101 1.45 -12.83 5.87
CA GLY A 101 1.47 -11.36 5.87
C GLY A 101 2.78 -10.78 6.37
N SER A 102 2.93 -9.45 6.24
CA SER A 102 4.14 -8.73 6.65
C SER A 102 3.80 -7.42 7.36
N HIS A 103 4.76 -6.91 8.13
CA HIS A 103 4.66 -5.61 8.79
C HIS A 103 4.99 -4.48 7.84
N VAL A 104 4.04 -3.56 7.67
CA VAL A 104 4.26 -2.30 6.94
C VAL A 104 4.82 -1.25 7.90
N MET A 105 5.93 -0.65 7.48
CA MET A 105 6.71 0.36 8.18
C MET A 105 6.66 1.70 7.44
N GLN A 106 7.06 2.77 8.12
CA GLN A 106 7.10 4.14 7.62
C GLN A 106 8.47 4.73 7.95
N TYR A 107 9.01 5.55 7.04
CA TYR A 107 10.32 6.16 7.15
C TYR A 107 10.32 7.58 6.57
N GLY A 108 11.31 8.39 6.97
CA GLY A 108 11.48 9.76 6.50
C GLY A 108 10.62 10.76 7.27
N GLU A 109 10.14 11.79 6.59
CA GLU A 109 9.40 12.90 7.21
C GLU A 109 7.96 12.48 7.54
N LEU A 110 7.73 12.10 8.79
CA LEU A 110 6.44 11.58 9.24
C LEU A 110 5.35 12.66 9.36
N ASP A 111 5.68 13.95 9.36
CA ASP A 111 4.68 15.04 9.34
C ASP A 111 3.79 14.99 8.09
N ILE A 112 4.29 14.39 7.01
CA ILE A 112 3.52 14.12 5.78
C ILE A 112 2.28 13.24 6.06
N ASN A 113 2.28 12.47 7.16
CA ASN A 113 1.12 11.69 7.59
C ASN A 113 -0.14 12.51 7.80
N GLU A 114 0.01 13.79 8.15
CA GLU A 114 -1.11 14.70 8.36
C GLU A 114 -1.66 15.30 7.06
N GLU A 115 -0.94 15.15 5.96
CA GLU A 115 -1.35 15.67 4.68
C GLU A 115 -2.46 14.83 4.04
N LYS A 116 -3.29 15.50 3.25
CA LYS A 116 -4.31 14.83 2.45
C LYS A 116 -3.67 14.10 1.28
N LEU A 117 -4.08 12.85 1.07
CA LEU A 117 -3.50 11.97 0.06
C LEU A 117 -3.64 12.51 -1.37
N PHE A 118 -4.69 13.28 -1.66
CA PHE A 118 -4.92 13.84 -3.01
C PHE A 118 -3.78 14.74 -3.52
N LYS A 119 -2.95 15.28 -2.62
CA LYS A 119 -1.75 16.04 -3.01
C LYS A 119 -0.73 15.19 -3.78
N TYR A 120 -0.79 13.87 -3.62
CA TYR A 120 0.19 12.92 -4.12
C TYR A 120 -0.39 11.92 -5.13
N ILE A 121 -1.68 11.60 -5.02
CA ILE A 121 -2.38 10.67 -5.90
C ILE A 121 -3.66 11.34 -6.38
N ASP A 122 -3.82 11.45 -7.69
CA ASP A 122 -4.96 12.14 -8.27
C ASP A 122 -6.28 11.39 -8.03
N SER A 123 -7.37 12.16 -8.02
CA SER A 123 -8.74 11.63 -7.98
C SER A 123 -9.33 11.62 -9.39
N ASN A 124 -9.63 10.45 -9.96
CA ASN A 124 -10.26 10.33 -11.28
C ASN A 124 -11.70 10.89 -11.26
N PRO A 125 -11.98 12.01 -11.95
CA PRO A 125 -13.29 12.65 -11.94
C PRO A 125 -14.38 11.84 -12.68
N ILE A 126 -14.01 10.88 -13.54
CA ILE A 126 -14.98 10.05 -14.29
C ILE A 126 -15.79 9.14 -13.35
N ASN A 127 -15.22 8.76 -12.20
CA ASN A 127 -15.93 8.00 -11.18
C ASN A 127 -16.98 8.85 -10.43
N GLU A 128 -17.05 10.17 -10.63
CA GLU A 128 -18.09 11.05 -10.08
C GLU A 128 -19.38 11.01 -10.93
N LEU A 129 -19.28 10.70 -12.23
CA LEU A 129 -20.41 10.71 -13.18
C LEU A 129 -21.36 9.51 -13.08
N TYR A 130 -20.99 8.47 -12.32
CA TYR A 130 -21.80 7.26 -12.15
C TYR A 130 -22.58 7.21 -10.82
N PHE A 131 -22.77 8.37 -10.17
CA PHE A 131 -23.55 8.52 -8.94
C PHE A 131 -24.93 9.17 -9.15
N TYR A 132 -25.40 9.26 -10.40
CA TYR A 132 -26.79 9.58 -10.74
C TYR A 132 -27.50 8.39 -11.37
#